data_AF-M1ZN65-F1
#
_entry.id   AF-M1ZN65-F1
#
_cell.length_a   1.000
_cell.length_b   1.000
_cell.length_c   1.000
_cell.angle_alpha   90.00
_cell.angle_beta   90.00
_cell.angle_gamma   90.00
#
_symmetry.space_group_name_H-M   'P 1'
#
loop_
_entity.id
_entity.type
_entity.pdbx_description
1 polymer ?
#
loop_
_entity_poly.entity_id
_entity_poly.type
_entity_poly.pdbx_seq_one_letter_code
_entity_poly.pdbx_strand_id
1 'polypeptide(L)'
;MNKKGTRALASATVVGLVLATVATGNVKAAPGDVNKVQGNDRYETAANVAKANWKDGAKDVIIASGEGYADSLSASVLAKKLNAPIILT
;
A
#
# COMPACT_ATOMS: atom_id res chain seq x y z
N MET A 1 53.30 -28.95 -3.16
CA MET A 1 51.98 -28.42 -2.75
C MET A 1 51.07 -29.57 -2.33
N ASN A 2 50.62 -29.57 -1.08
CA ASN A 2 49.99 -30.75 -0.46
C ASN A 2 48.50 -30.84 -0.84
N LYS A 3 48.06 -31.95 -1.46
CA LYS A 3 46.72 -32.18 -2.04
C LYS A 3 45.56 -31.94 -1.05
N LYS A 4 45.85 -31.94 0.26
CA LYS A 4 44.88 -31.67 1.34
C LYS A 4 44.44 -30.21 1.42
N GLY A 5 45.33 -29.25 1.13
CA GLY A 5 45.03 -27.81 1.23
C GLY A 5 44.12 -27.28 0.11
N THR A 6 44.31 -27.78 -1.12
CA THR A 6 43.52 -27.38 -2.30
C THR A 6 42.06 -27.86 -2.21
N ARG A 7 41.81 -29.00 -1.55
CA ARG A 7 40.45 -29.53 -1.31
C ARG A 7 39.68 -28.71 -0.28
N ALA A 8 40.35 -28.22 0.76
CA ALA A 8 39.73 -27.38 1.78
C ALA A 8 39.30 -26.01 1.21
N LEU A 9 40.16 -25.40 0.38
CA LEU A 9 39.86 -24.13 -0.30
C LEU A 9 38.70 -24.27 -1.30
N ALA A 10 38.70 -25.33 -2.13
CA ALA A 10 37.62 -25.58 -3.09
C ALA A 10 36.28 -25.83 -2.39
N SER A 11 36.26 -26.54 -1.27
CA SER A 11 35.03 -26.77 -0.49
C SER A 11 34.51 -25.48 0.14
N ALA A 12 35.40 -24.60 0.63
CA ALA A 12 35.02 -23.32 1.20
C ALA A 12 34.46 -22.34 0.17
N THR A 13 34.96 -22.36 -1.08
CA THR A 13 34.43 -21.49 -2.15
C THR A 13 33.05 -21.96 -2.63
N VAL A 14 32.83 -23.29 -2.73
CA VAL A 14 31.52 -23.85 -3.09
C VAL A 14 30.48 -23.55 -2.02
N VAL A 15 30.84 -23.69 -0.73
CA VAL A 15 29.93 -23.36 0.38
C VAL A 15 29.60 -21.86 0.42
N GLY A 16 30.59 -20.98 0.17
CA GLY A 16 30.35 -19.53 0.10
C GLY A 16 29.44 -19.11 -1.07
N LEU A 17 29.60 -19.73 -2.24
CA LEU A 17 28.77 -19.46 -3.41
C LEU A 17 27.32 -19.97 -3.23
N VAL A 18 27.15 -21.10 -2.55
CA VAL A 18 25.82 -21.63 -2.18
C VAL A 18 25.12 -20.74 -1.15
N LEU A 19 25.86 -20.19 -0.17
CA LEU A 19 25.29 -19.26 0.80
C LEU A 19 24.82 -17.94 0.14
N ALA A 20 25.57 -17.43 -0.84
CA ALA A 20 25.24 -16.18 -1.52
C ALA A 20 23.98 -16.28 -2.41
N THR A 21 23.69 -17.48 -2.94
CA THR A 21 22.51 -17.70 -3.80
C THR A 21 21.22 -17.95 -3.02
N VAL A 22 21.30 -18.41 -1.76
CA VAL A 22 20.13 -18.67 -0.91
C VAL A 22 19.56 -17.37 -0.27
N ALA A 23 20.34 -16.30 -0.18
CA ALA A 23 19.96 -15.07 0.53
C ALA A 23 19.13 -14.04 -0.27
N THR A 24 18.71 -14.35 -1.51
CA THR A 24 17.94 -13.42 -2.37
C THR A 24 16.48 -13.84 -2.59
N GLY A 25 15.85 -14.39 -1.55
CA GLY A 25 14.43 -14.72 -1.59
C GLY A 25 13.57 -13.45 -1.60
N ASN A 26 12.89 -13.17 -2.72
CA ASN A 26 11.86 -12.14 -2.77
C ASN A 26 10.74 -12.50 -1.79
N VAL A 27 10.51 -11.66 -0.77
CA VAL A 27 9.39 -11.84 0.15
C VAL A 27 8.09 -11.51 -0.59
N LYS A 28 7.26 -12.53 -0.84
CA LYS A 28 5.91 -12.31 -1.39
C LYS A 28 4.96 -11.93 -0.24
N ALA A 29 4.25 -10.82 -0.41
CA ALA A 29 3.14 -10.48 0.47
C ALA A 29 2.06 -11.58 0.42
N ALA A 30 1.37 -11.78 1.54
CA ALA A 30 0.23 -12.71 1.59
C ALA A 30 -0.81 -12.31 0.53
N PRO A 31 -1.44 -13.28 -0.15
CA PRO A 31 -2.54 -12.96 -1.07
C PRO A 31 -3.67 -12.31 -0.26
N GLY A 32 -4.13 -11.14 -0.73
CA GLY A 32 -5.22 -10.40 -0.15
C GLY A 32 -6.11 -9.82 -1.24
N ASP A 33 -7.40 -9.74 -0.96
CA ASP A 33 -8.37 -9.15 -1.89
C ASP A 33 -8.15 -7.63 -1.96
N VAL A 34 -7.73 -7.16 -3.12
CA VAL A 34 -7.52 -5.73 -3.39
C VAL A 34 -8.79 -5.16 -3.99
N ASN A 35 -9.49 -4.33 -3.22
CA ASN A 35 -10.58 -3.51 -3.74
C ASN A 35 -10.08 -2.10 -4.04
N LYS A 36 -9.88 -1.78 -5.32
CA LYS A 36 -9.42 -0.46 -5.75
C LYS A 36 -10.61 0.45 -6.04
N VAL A 37 -10.70 1.56 -5.32
CA VAL A 37 -11.65 2.66 -5.62
C VAL A 37 -10.87 3.82 -6.24
N GLN A 38 -11.25 4.23 -7.44
CA GLN A 38 -10.59 5.29 -8.21
C GLN A 38 -11.60 6.03 -9.10
N GLY A 39 -11.23 7.21 -9.59
CA GLY A 39 -11.89 7.96 -10.65
C GLY A 39 -10.88 8.57 -11.61
N ASN A 40 -11.35 9.28 -12.65
CA ASN A 40 -10.49 9.97 -13.62
C ASN A 40 -9.76 11.16 -13.00
N ASP A 41 -10.33 11.76 -11.97
CA ASP A 41 -9.75 12.85 -11.22
C ASP A 41 -10.05 12.73 -9.70
N ARG A 42 -9.63 13.75 -8.95
CA ARG A 42 -9.84 13.81 -7.49
C ARG A 42 -11.32 13.93 -7.11
N TYR A 43 -12.13 14.60 -7.93
CA TYR A 43 -13.55 14.82 -7.70
C TYR A 43 -14.32 13.51 -7.86
N GLU A 44 -14.06 12.79 -8.96
CA GLU A 44 -14.66 11.49 -9.21
C GLU A 44 -14.19 10.43 -8.21
N THR A 45 -12.91 10.45 -7.83
CA THR A 45 -12.41 9.55 -6.79
C THR A 45 -13.13 9.76 -5.47
N ALA A 46 -13.33 11.01 -5.03
CA ALA A 46 -14.07 11.32 -3.81
C ALA A 46 -15.53 10.83 -3.90
N ALA A 47 -16.19 11.06 -5.05
CA ALA A 47 -17.55 10.57 -5.28
C ALA A 47 -17.63 9.03 -5.27
N ASN A 48 -16.66 8.33 -5.84
CA ASN A 48 -16.62 6.87 -5.86
C ASN A 48 -16.34 6.29 -4.48
N VAL A 49 -15.49 6.92 -3.67
CA VAL A 49 -15.29 6.56 -2.24
C VAL A 49 -16.59 6.71 -1.46
N ALA A 50 -17.34 7.80 -1.67
CA ALA A 50 -18.63 8.00 -1.02
C ALA A 50 -19.63 6.89 -1.41
N LYS A 51 -19.78 6.59 -2.71
CA LYS A 51 -20.66 5.51 -3.20
C LYS A 51 -20.27 4.13 -2.68
N ALA A 52 -18.98 3.85 -2.55
CA ALA A 52 -18.49 2.54 -2.09
C ALA A 52 -18.83 2.27 -0.61
N ASN A 53 -18.84 3.30 0.23
CA ASN A 53 -18.98 3.17 1.69
C ASN A 53 -20.37 3.56 2.21
N TRP A 54 -21.13 4.41 1.51
CA TRP A 54 -22.47 4.88 1.90
C TRP A 54 -23.52 4.51 0.83
N LYS A 55 -23.77 3.21 0.66
CA LYS A 55 -24.66 2.66 -0.38
C LYS A 55 -26.11 3.13 -0.25
N ASP A 56 -26.58 3.30 0.98
CA ASP A 56 -27.95 3.74 1.29
C ASP A 56 -28.04 5.28 1.49
N GLY A 57 -26.96 5.99 1.19
CA GLY A 57 -26.81 7.42 1.44
C GLY A 57 -26.18 7.74 2.80
N ALA A 58 -25.83 9.01 2.98
CA ALA A 58 -25.27 9.55 4.21
C ALA A 58 -26.18 10.66 4.74
N LYS A 59 -26.38 10.71 6.06
CA LYS A 59 -27.20 11.76 6.69
C LYS A 59 -26.56 13.15 6.65
N ASP A 60 -25.23 13.18 6.75
CA ASP A 60 -24.40 14.39 6.67
C ASP A 60 -23.38 14.21 5.55
N VAL A 61 -22.94 15.32 4.95
CA VAL A 61 -21.87 15.37 3.95
C VAL A 61 -20.96 16.55 4.26
N ILE A 62 -19.66 16.34 4.19
CA ILE A 62 -18.67 17.41 4.32
C ILE A 62 -18.20 17.80 2.92
N ILE A 63 -18.24 19.11 2.63
CA ILE A 63 -17.77 19.68 1.38
C ILE A 63 -16.46 20.41 1.64
N ALA A 64 -15.45 20.13 0.83
CA ALA A 64 -14.17 20.82 0.84
C ALA A 64 -13.78 21.18 -0.60
N SER A 65 -12.92 22.20 -0.77
CA SER A 65 -12.41 22.53 -2.10
C SER A 65 -11.48 21.42 -2.59
N GLY A 66 -11.61 21.03 -3.86
CA GLY A 66 -10.68 20.12 -4.52
C GLY A 66 -9.35 20.75 -4.91
N GLU A 67 -9.22 22.08 -4.83
CA GLU A 67 -8.01 22.82 -5.21
C GLU A 67 -6.91 22.74 -4.14
N GLY A 68 -7.26 22.38 -2.91
CA GLY A 68 -6.33 22.19 -1.79
C GLY A 68 -6.60 20.91 -1.00
N TYR A 69 -5.75 20.61 -0.02
CA TYR A 69 -5.89 19.40 0.82
C TYR A 69 -6.07 19.68 2.32
N ALA A 70 -5.77 20.90 2.78
CA ALA A 70 -5.74 21.25 4.21
C ALA A 70 -7.13 21.11 4.85
N ASP A 71 -8.17 21.58 4.17
CA ASP A 71 -9.56 21.51 4.66
C ASP A 71 -10.04 20.06 4.74
N SER A 72 -9.84 19.27 3.68
CA SER A 72 -10.20 17.85 3.69
C SER A 72 -9.43 17.05 4.74
N LEU A 73 -8.16 17.39 4.98
CA LEU A 73 -7.32 16.73 5.97
C LEU A 73 -7.81 17.01 7.39
N SER A 74 -8.02 18.28 7.72
CA SER A 74 -8.51 18.70 9.04
C SER A 74 -9.95 18.22 9.31
N ALA A 75 -10.78 18.11 8.27
CA ALA A 75 -12.14 17.59 8.37
C ALA A 75 -12.25 16.08 8.63
N SER A 76 -11.17 15.31 8.48
CA SER A 76 -11.18 13.83 8.62
C SER A 76 -11.76 13.35 9.97
N VAL A 77 -11.43 14.05 11.06
CA VAL A 77 -11.94 13.73 12.41
C VAL A 77 -13.45 14.00 12.51
N LEU A 78 -13.92 15.09 11.92
CA LEU A 78 -15.34 15.42 11.87
C LEU A 78 -16.12 14.43 11.00
N ALA A 79 -15.56 14.05 9.84
CA ALA A 79 -16.13 13.04 8.95
C ALA A 79 -16.36 11.71 9.67
N LYS A 80 -15.37 11.28 10.47
CA LYS A 80 -15.50 10.08 11.30
C LYS A 80 -16.58 10.22 12.37
N LYS A 81 -16.64 11.36 13.06
CA LYS A 81 -17.63 11.62 14.12
C LYS A 81 -19.06 11.62 13.58
N LEU A 82 -19.28 12.19 12.39
CA LEU A 82 -20.60 12.29 11.76
C LEU A 82 -20.98 11.07 10.92
N ASN A 83 -20.04 10.13 10.72
CA ASN A 83 -20.17 9.05 9.75
C ASN A 83 -20.56 9.57 8.36
N ALA A 84 -19.80 10.56 7.88
CA ALA A 84 -20.09 11.33 6.68
C ALA A 84 -18.95 11.20 5.64
N PRO A 85 -19.27 11.16 4.33
CA PRO A 85 -18.26 11.29 3.29
C PRO A 85 -17.72 12.72 3.21
N ILE A 86 -16.48 12.85 2.72
CA ILE A 86 -15.89 14.11 2.27
C ILE A 86 -16.00 14.15 0.75
N ILE A 87 -16.66 15.18 0.22
CA ILE A 87 -16.79 15.44 -1.21
C ILE A 87 -15.96 16.67 -1.56
N LEU A 88 -15.31 16.62 -2.73
CA LEU A 88 -14.51 17.72 -3.26
C LEU A 88 -15.31 18.49 -4.32
N THR A 89 -15.18 19.82 -4.34
CA THR A 89 -15.78 20.72 -5.34
C THR A 89 -14.87 21.87 -5.74
#